data_AF-F2D3T9-F1
#
_entry.id   AF-F2D3T9-F1
#
_cell.length_a   1.000
_cell.length_b   1.000
_cell.length_c   1.000
_cell.angle_alpha   90.00
_cell.angle_beta   90.00
_cell.angle_gamma   90.00
#
_symmetry.space_group_name_H-M   'P 1'
#
loop_
_entity.id
_entity.type
_entity.pdbx_description
1 polymer ?
#
loop_
_entity_poly.entity_id
_entity_poly.type
_entity_poly.pdbx_seq_one_letter_code
_entity_poly.pdbx_strand_id
1 'polypeptide(L)'
;LGTYGLAEYQIEGDGNCQFRALADQIFRNPDYHRHVRKAVVKQLKEFRKHYEGYVPLDYKVYLKKMKRSGEWGDHVTLQAAADRVT
;
A
#
# COMPACT_ATOMS: atom_id res chain seq x y z
N LEU A 1 -2.41 7.10 -21.68
CA LEU A 1 -3.19 5.90 -21.30
C LEU A 1 -3.98 5.33 -22.47
N GLY A 2 -4.74 6.13 -23.21
CA GLY A 2 -5.50 5.65 -24.38
C GLY A 2 -4.67 4.99 -25.48
N THR A 3 -3.43 5.42 -25.69
CA THR A 3 -2.48 4.77 -26.62
C THR A 3 -2.09 3.34 -26.23
N TYR A 4 -2.22 3.00 -24.94
CA TYR A 4 -1.94 1.67 -24.38
C TYR A 4 -3.22 0.88 -24.09
N GLY A 5 -4.39 1.37 -24.51
CA GLY A 5 -5.68 0.75 -24.19
C GLY A 5 -6.05 0.82 -22.70
N LEU A 6 -5.47 1.77 -21.95
CA LEU A 6 -5.73 1.96 -20.52
C LEU A 6 -6.58 3.22 -20.29
N ALA A 7 -7.32 3.22 -19.19
CA ALA A 7 -8.10 4.35 -18.69
C ALA A 7 -7.84 4.58 -17.20
N GLU A 8 -7.96 5.82 -16.74
CA GLU A 8 -7.88 6.13 -15.31
C GLU A 8 -9.19 5.80 -14.62
N TYR A 9 -9.08 5.16 -13.46
CA TYR A 9 -10.21 4.96 -12.56
C TYR A 9 -10.07 5.91 -11.38
N GLN A 10 -11.10 6.73 -11.14
CA GLN A 10 -11.07 7.72 -10.08
C GLN A 10 -11.18 7.04 -8.71
N ILE A 11 -10.20 7.30 -7.86
CA ILE A 11 -10.13 6.81 -6.47
C ILE A 11 -10.32 8.00 -5.54
N GLU A 12 -10.98 7.78 -4.41
CA GLU A 12 -11.12 8.79 -3.37
C GLU A 12 -9.75 9.32 -2.91
N GLY A 13 -9.60 10.66 -2.87
CA GLY A 13 -8.40 11.36 -2.43
C GLY A 13 -8.22 11.39 -0.91
N ASP A 14 -8.46 10.27 -0.23
CA ASP A 14 -8.27 10.10 1.20
C ASP A 14 -6.91 9.44 1.50
N GLY A 15 -6.55 9.32 2.78
CA GLY A 15 -5.32 8.61 3.17
C GLY A 15 -5.36 7.09 2.94
N ASN A 16 -6.38 6.55 2.28
CA ASN A 16 -6.44 5.16 1.83
C ASN A 16 -6.24 5.02 0.31
N CYS A 17 -6.10 6.13 -0.42
CA CYS A 17 -6.06 6.15 -1.88
C CYS A 17 -5.09 5.13 -2.50
N GLN A 18 -3.86 5.01 -2.00
CA GLN A 18 -2.89 4.02 -2.49
C GLN A 18 -3.41 2.58 -2.32
N PHE A 19 -3.97 2.25 -1.15
CA PHE A 19 -4.49 0.92 -0.88
C PHE A 19 -5.80 0.63 -1.63
N ARG A 20 -6.62 1.66 -1.89
CA ARG A 20 -7.82 1.57 -2.74
C ARG A 20 -7.43 1.31 -4.19
N ALA A 21 -6.44 2.03 -4.73
CA ALA A 21 -5.92 1.82 -6.07
C ALA A 21 -5.33 0.40 -6.22
N LEU A 22 -4.54 -0.06 -5.24
CA LEU A 22 -4.03 -1.43 -5.23
C LEU A 22 -5.17 -2.47 -5.14
N ALA A 23 -6.18 -2.22 -4.31
CA ALA A 23 -7.32 -3.12 -4.19
C ALA A 23 -8.14 -3.20 -5.48
N ASP A 24 -8.32 -2.09 -6.19
CA ASP A 24 -8.92 -2.07 -7.51
C ASP A 24 -8.10 -2.89 -8.53
N GLN A 25 -6.78 -2.70 -8.58
CA GLN A 25 -5.94 -3.42 -9.55
C GLN A 25 -5.86 -4.93 -9.27
N ILE A 26 -5.92 -5.36 -8.00
CA ILE A 26 -5.78 -6.76 -7.61
C ILE A 26 -7.14 -7.49 -7.56
N PHE A 27 -8.16 -6.85 -6.98
CA PHE A 27 -9.46 -7.46 -6.70
C PHE A 27 -10.60 -6.91 -7.56
N ARG A 28 -10.33 -5.92 -8.43
CA ARG A 28 -11.36 -5.16 -9.17
C ARG A 28 -12.42 -4.54 -8.24
N ASN A 29 -12.02 -4.25 -7.01
CA ASN A 29 -12.89 -3.68 -6.00
C ASN A 29 -12.08 -2.86 -4.96
N PRO A 30 -12.17 -1.51 -4.96
CA PRO A 30 -11.44 -0.65 -4.05
C PRO A 30 -11.85 -0.79 -2.58
N ASP A 31 -13.00 -1.38 -2.26
CA ASP A 31 -13.46 -1.59 -0.87
C ASP A 31 -12.60 -2.63 -0.13
N TYR A 32 -11.81 -3.42 -0.87
CA TYR A 32 -10.82 -4.33 -0.28
C TYR A 32 -9.54 -3.62 0.22
N HIS A 33 -9.47 -2.28 0.18
CA HIS A 33 -8.30 -1.52 0.62
C HIS A 33 -7.81 -1.87 2.05
N ARG A 34 -8.73 -2.20 2.96
CA ARG A 34 -8.37 -2.62 4.33
C ARG A 34 -7.63 -3.96 4.34
N HIS A 35 -8.01 -4.89 3.46
CA HIS A 35 -7.34 -6.18 3.29
C HIS A 35 -5.94 -5.98 2.71
N VAL A 36 -5.82 -5.14 1.68
CA VAL A 36 -4.52 -4.79 1.09
C VAL A 36 -3.60 -4.14 2.12
N ARG A 37 -4.07 -3.11 2.85
CA ARG A 37 -3.29 -2.47 3.92
C ARG A 37 -2.79 -3.48 4.95
N LYS A 38 -3.66 -4.40 5.39
CA LYS A 38 -3.28 -5.45 6.35
C LYS A 38 -2.20 -6.38 5.79
N ALA A 39 -2.29 -6.76 4.51
CA ALA A 39 -1.30 -7.60 3.86
C ALA A 39 0.06 -6.90 3.71
N VAL A 40 0.06 -5.64 3.26
CA VAL A 40 1.26 -4.80 3.13
C VAL A 40 1.96 -4.61 4.48
N VAL A 41 1.21 -4.23 5.52
CA VAL A 41 1.77 -4.08 6.87
C VAL A 41 2.33 -5.40 7.41
N LYS A 42 1.70 -6.53 7.08
CA LYS A 42 2.22 -7.85 7.46
C LYS A 42 3.56 -8.12 6.78
N GLN A 43 3.67 -7.86 5.47
CA GLN A 43 4.92 -7.98 4.72
C GLN A 43 6.03 -7.11 5.33
N LEU A 44 5.74 -5.83 5.60
CA LEU A 44 6.67 -4.90 6.24
C LEU A 44 7.15 -5.42 7.60
N LYS A 45 6.25 -6.00 8.39
CA LYS A 45 6.59 -6.54 9.71
C LYS A 45 7.47 -7.79 9.61
N GLU A 46 7.17 -8.72 8.70
CA GLU A 46 7.85 -10.00 8.57
C GLU A 46 9.25 -9.86 7.95
N PHE A 47 9.40 -8.96 6.96
CA PHE A 47 10.65 -8.75 6.23
C PHE A 47 11.31 -7.41 6.55
N ARG A 48 11.27 -7.00 7.83
CA ARG A 48 11.77 -5.69 8.31
C ARG A 48 13.13 -5.27 7.71
N LYS A 49 14.10 -6.20 7.65
CA LYS A 49 15.47 -5.94 7.17
C LYS A 49 15.52 -5.42 5.73
N HIS A 50 14.51 -5.72 4.91
CA HIS A 50 14.46 -5.26 3.52
C HIS A 50 14.01 -3.80 3.41
N TYR A 51 13.29 -3.29 4.41
CA TYR A 51 12.63 -1.98 4.32
C TYR A 51 13.17 -0.96 5.31
N GLU A 52 13.71 -1.39 6.45
CA GLU A 52 14.05 -0.47 7.55
C GLU A 52 15.08 0.59 7.18
N GLY A 53 16.01 0.29 6.25
CA GLY A 53 16.99 1.25 5.76
C GLY A 53 16.40 2.40 4.93
N TYR A 54 15.17 2.25 4.42
CA TYR A 54 14.46 3.27 3.65
C TYR A 54 13.49 4.10 4.50
N VAL A 55 13.36 3.77 5.79
CA VAL A 55 12.45 4.46 6.71
C VAL A 55 13.27 5.37 7.63
N PRO A 56 13.12 6.70 7.54
CA PRO A 56 13.93 7.65 8.31
C PRO A 56 13.55 7.75 9.80
N LEU A 57 12.44 7.13 10.21
CA LEU A 57 11.97 7.11 11.60
C LEU A 57 12.11 5.71 12.21
N ASP A 58 11.94 5.61 13.53
CA ASP A 58 11.89 4.30 14.19
C ASP A 58 10.87 3.38 13.51
N TYR A 59 11.34 2.19 13.13
CA TYR A 59 10.54 1.27 12.32
C TYR A 59 9.28 0.78 13.05
N LYS A 60 9.30 0.67 14.39
CA LYS A 60 8.10 0.29 15.15
C LYS A 60 7.07 1.41 15.13
N VAL A 61 7.50 2.67 15.19
CA VAL A 61 6.61 3.84 15.04
C VAL A 61 6.03 3.89 13.62
N TYR A 62 6.85 3.62 12.60
CA TYR A 62 6.40 3.53 11.20
C TYR A 62 5.30 2.46 11.02
N LEU A 63 5.55 1.24 11.50
CA LEU A 63 4.55 0.16 11.43
C LEU A 63 3.26 0.50 12.18
N LYS A 64 3.33 1.23 13.30
CA LYS A 64 2.14 1.69 14.03
C LYS A 64 1.33 2.70 13.21
N LYS A 65 2.01 3.64 12.53
CA LYS A 65 1.36 4.60 11.62
C LYS A 65 0.70 3.87 10.44
N MET A 66 1.44 3.02 9.72
CA MET A 66 0.93 2.34 8.52
C MET A 66 -0.26 1.41 8.79
N LYS A 67 -0.41 0.91 10.02
CA LYS A 67 -1.59 0.15 10.47
C LYS A 67 -2.87 0.97 10.53
N ARG A 68 -2.80 2.29 10.72
CA ARG A 68 -3.97 3.14 10.91
C ARG A 68 -4.69 3.34 9.57
N SER A 69 -6.01 3.20 9.59
CA SER A 69 -6.83 3.58 8.44
C SER A 69 -6.69 5.08 8.19
N GLY A 70 -6.61 5.48 6.93
CA GLY A 70 -6.38 6.87 6.54
C GLY A 70 -4.93 7.36 6.70
N GLU A 71 -3.98 6.49 7.08
CA GLU A 71 -2.55 6.85 6.97
C GLU A 71 -2.09 6.70 5.52
N TRP A 72 -1.57 7.77 4.95
CA TRP A 72 -1.04 7.82 3.58
C TRP A 72 0.06 6.78 3.39
N GLY A 73 -0.04 6.01 2.30
CA GLY A 73 1.03 5.13 1.87
C GLY A 73 2.16 5.91 1.18
N ASP A 74 3.32 5.28 1.08
CA ASP A 74 4.53 5.82 0.47
C ASP A 74 5.14 4.81 -0.52
N HIS A 75 6.38 5.04 -0.94
CA HIS A 75 7.11 4.14 -1.83
C HIS A 75 7.45 2.80 -1.17
N VAL A 76 7.62 2.75 0.16
CA VAL A 76 7.95 1.53 0.91
C VAL A 76 6.72 0.63 1.03
N THR A 77 5.53 1.20 1.27
CA THR A 77 4.27 0.43 1.23
C THR A 77 3.97 -0.09 -0.17
N LEU A 78 4.34 0.66 -1.22
CA LEU A 78 4.19 0.21 -2.60
C LEU A 78 5.12 -0.96 -2.92
N GLN A 79 6.41 -0.88 -2.54
CA GLN A 79 7.36 -1.98 -2.71
C GLN A 79 6.90 -3.23 -1.94
N ALA A 80 6.48 -3.08 -0.69
CA ALA A 80 5.98 -4.19 0.10
C ALA A 80 4.68 -4.78 -0.45
N ALA A 81 3.84 -3.99 -1.12
CA ALA A 81 2.69 -4.51 -1.85
C ALA A 81 3.13 -5.39 -3.03
N ALA A 82 4.10 -4.93 -3.82
CA ALA A 82 4.64 -5.70 -4.94
C ALA A 82 5.25 -7.02 -4.46
N ASP A 83 6.14 -6.98 -3.45
CA ASP A 83 6.82 -8.16 -2.91
C ASP A 83 5.87 -9.18 -2.27
N ARG A 84 4.65 -8.75 -1.89
CA ARG A 84 3.64 -9.62 -1.30
C ARG A 84 2.72 -10.28 -2.33
N VAL A 85 2.51 -9.61 -3.47
CA VAL A 85 1.57 -9.99 -4.54
C VAL A 85 2.27 -10.83 -5.63
N THR A 86 3.60 -10.86 -5.65
CA THR A 86 4.42 -11.90 -6.28
C THR A 86 4.53 -13.16 -5.41
#